data_AF-A0A098B0X8-F1
#
_entry.id   AF-A0A098B0X8-F1
#
_cell.length_a   1.000
_cell.length_b   1.000
_cell.length_c   1.000
_cell.angle_alpha   90.00
_cell.angle_beta   90.00
_cell.angle_gamma   90.00
#
_symmetry.space_group_name_H-M   'P 1'
#
loop_
_entity.id
_entity.type
_entity.pdbx_description
1 polymer ?
#
loop_
_entity_poly.entity_id
_entity_poly.type
_entity_poly.pdbx_seq_one_letter_code
_entity_poly.pdbx_strand_id
1 'polypeptide(L)'
;MSTRTLEDVAEYVEWQSQYKCKVLSAKPEHTFEDLGSEVKVWNVKTDVDGDWWVVEGEETPMNLYPQSAYYFSADEVYSFHMGLMGRMKNSSFNPEGFIKGLAQGTEIVPQLYRKLKMVSKLLDEANEIEHFQSIGVQCREALIELANAIYEPEMCKEGEQPKGSDFKKKGELFISHYLSGSDNADYRTYIKKMSEATWDYANKLTHSSTATMYEASTCVTLCISLITVYENVRAKIFDPFSKLSCNTCKSKSLTVVGDKVNDENILTEITFECQECENIMTIQLE
;
A
#
# COMPACT_ATOMS: atom_id res chain seq x y z
N MET A 1 5.30 15.28 25.15
CA MET A 1 5.34 14.55 26.45
C MET A 1 6.57 15.04 27.19
N SER A 2 6.52 15.20 28.51
CA SER A 2 7.61 15.79 29.31
C SER A 2 8.94 15.07 29.13
N THR A 3 10.04 15.84 29.11
CA THR A 3 11.42 15.35 29.16
C THR A 3 11.56 14.28 30.23
N ARG A 4 12.05 13.09 29.89
CA ARG A 4 12.20 12.00 30.85
C ARG A 4 13.27 12.35 31.89
N THR A 5 13.07 11.84 33.10
CA THR A 5 13.94 12.06 34.24
C THR A 5 15.11 11.07 34.26
N LEU A 6 16.11 11.34 35.11
CA LEU A 6 17.23 10.43 35.33
C LEU A 6 16.76 9.06 35.83
N GLU A 7 15.72 9.05 36.68
CA GLU A 7 15.13 7.83 37.23
C GLU A 7 14.52 6.96 36.13
N ASP A 8 13.85 7.57 35.15
CA ASP A 8 13.28 6.88 33.99
C ASP A 8 14.35 6.20 33.13
N VAL A 9 15.49 6.89 32.92
CA VAL A 9 16.63 6.35 32.15
C VAL A 9 17.30 5.21 32.91
N ALA A 10 17.47 5.35 34.22
CA ALA A 10 18.04 4.29 35.06
C ALA A 10 17.15 3.05 35.07
N GLU A 11 15.84 3.22 35.30
CA GLU A 11 14.87 2.13 35.30
C GLU A 11 14.83 1.43 33.94
N TYR A 12 14.88 2.17 32.83
CA TYR A 12 14.92 1.61 31.49
C TYR A 12 16.15 0.70 31.27
N VAL A 13 17.34 1.14 31.67
CA VAL A 13 18.57 0.34 31.52
C VAL A 13 18.54 -0.91 32.39
N GLU A 14 18.12 -0.77 33.66
CA GLU A 14 17.97 -1.93 34.55
C GLU A 14 16.94 -2.92 34.00
N TRP A 15 15.80 -2.44 33.50
CA TRP A 15 14.77 -3.28 32.88
C TRP A 15 15.28 -4.02 31.63
N GLN A 16 16.05 -3.34 30.77
CA GLN A 16 16.64 -3.95 29.57
C GLN A 16 17.63 -5.06 29.91
N SER A 17 18.34 -4.95 31.05
CA SER A 17 19.19 -6.02 31.60
C SER A 17 18.40 -7.17 32.27
N GLN A 18 17.07 -7.10 32.32
CA GLN A 18 16.21 -7.94 33.16
C GLN A 18 16.51 -7.83 34.67
N TYR A 19 16.84 -6.61 35.10
CA TYR A 19 17.25 -6.27 36.48
C TYR A 19 18.47 -7.07 36.97
N LYS A 20 19.37 -7.43 36.05
CA LYS A 20 20.63 -8.14 36.36
C LYS A 20 21.77 -7.19 36.69
N CYS A 21 21.65 -5.91 36.36
CA CYS A 21 22.57 -4.86 36.77
C CYS A 21 21.85 -3.75 37.52
N LYS A 22 22.64 -2.92 38.21
CA LYS A 22 22.20 -1.65 38.77
C LYS A 22 22.90 -0.49 38.09
N VAL A 23 22.15 0.58 37.87
CA VAL A 23 22.72 1.83 37.36
C VAL A 23 23.42 2.55 38.50
N LEU A 24 24.73 2.75 38.35
CA LEU A 24 25.57 3.48 39.30
C LEU A 24 25.51 4.98 39.06
N SER A 25 25.43 5.39 37.79
CA SER A 25 25.28 6.78 37.41
C SER A 25 24.69 6.91 36.01
N ALA A 26 23.82 7.91 35.81
CA ALA A 26 23.35 8.35 34.50
C ALA A 26 23.51 9.87 34.40
N LYS A 27 24.08 10.37 33.31
CA LYS A 27 24.26 11.82 33.09
C LYS A 27 23.94 12.17 31.64
N PRO A 28 23.22 13.27 31.36
CA PRO A 28 23.14 13.81 30.01
C PRO A 28 24.54 14.20 29.52
N GLU A 29 24.98 13.58 28.43
CA GLU A 29 26.28 13.87 27.80
C GLU A 29 26.11 14.96 26.74
N HIS A 30 25.04 14.88 25.94
CA HIS A 30 24.73 15.85 24.91
C HIS A 30 23.23 15.93 24.63
N THR A 31 22.78 17.10 24.19
CA THR A 31 21.43 17.32 23.67
C THR A 31 21.57 17.87 22.25
N PHE A 32 20.96 17.18 21.29
CA PHE A 32 20.89 17.58 19.90
C PHE A 32 19.51 18.17 19.61
N GLU A 33 19.47 19.26 18.86
CA GLU A 33 18.23 19.85 18.33
C GLU A 33 18.28 19.78 16.80
N ASP A 34 17.59 18.80 16.22
CA ASP A 34 17.59 18.58 14.78
C ASP A 34 16.16 18.37 14.27
N LEU A 35 15.85 18.96 13.11
CA LEU A 35 14.53 18.89 12.45
C LEU A 35 13.32 19.27 13.32
N GLY A 36 13.55 20.07 14.38
CA GLY A 36 12.51 20.52 15.30
C GLY A 36 12.22 19.55 16.46
N SER A 37 13.05 18.52 16.66
CA SER A 37 12.93 17.59 17.80
C SER A 37 14.20 17.61 18.67
N GLU A 38 14.02 17.62 19.99
CA GLU A 38 15.11 17.46 20.96
C GLU A 38 15.43 15.96 21.14
N VAL A 39 16.71 15.61 21.01
CA VAL A 39 17.24 14.25 21.25
C VAL A 39 18.38 14.33 22.26
N LYS A 40 18.27 13.59 23.35
CA LYS A 40 19.24 13.57 24.45
C LYS A 40 20.00 12.26 24.47
N VAL A 41 21.31 12.35 24.60
CA VAL A 41 22.21 11.21 24.78
C VAL A 41 22.72 11.20 26.21
N TRP A 42 22.48 10.09 26.90
CA TRP A 42 22.89 9.86 28.28
C TRP A 42 24.07 8.91 28.34
N ASN A 43 25.04 9.24 29.18
CA ASN A 43 26.15 8.39 29.57
C ASN A 43 25.75 7.62 30.85
N VAL A 44 25.58 6.32 30.73
CA VAL A 44 25.12 5.46 31.82
C VAL A 44 26.20 4.44 32.18
N LYS A 45 26.49 4.33 33.47
CA LYS A 45 27.45 3.37 34.04
C LYS A 45 26.70 2.38 34.91
N THR A 46 26.94 1.09 34.71
CA THR A 46 26.35 0.02 35.52
C THR A 46 27.40 -0.67 36.37
N ASP A 47 26.95 -1.46 37.34
CA ASP A 47 27.83 -2.23 38.22
C ASP A 47 28.52 -3.42 37.54
N VAL A 48 27.78 -4.18 36.72
CA VAL A 48 28.26 -5.44 36.14
C VAL A 48 27.98 -5.62 34.64
N ASP A 49 27.20 -4.74 34.02
CA ASP A 49 26.75 -4.87 32.62
C ASP A 49 27.41 -3.84 31.68
N GLY A 50 28.54 -3.28 32.11
CA GLY A 50 29.32 -2.31 31.35
C GLY A 50 28.67 -0.93 31.23
N ASP A 51 29.13 -0.18 30.23
CA ASP A 51 28.80 1.22 30.03
C ASP A 51 27.93 1.40 28.78
N TRP A 52 26.91 2.24 28.90
CA TRP A 52 25.88 2.42 27.89
C TRP A 52 25.72 3.88 27.49
N TRP A 53 25.46 4.08 26.21
CA TRP A 53 24.83 5.29 25.70
C TRP A 53 23.33 5.05 25.64
N VAL A 54 22.53 5.90 26.27
CA VAL A 54 21.06 5.85 26.13
C VAL A 54 20.62 7.06 25.34
N VAL A 55 19.99 6.83 24.19
CA VAL A 55 19.47 7.90 23.34
C VAL A 55 17.96 7.94 23.49
N GLU A 56 17.42 9.12 23.72
CA GLU A 56 15.97 9.37 23.77
C GLU A 56 15.61 10.66 23.03
N GLY A 57 14.39 10.75 22.50
CA GLY A 57 13.87 11.99 21.94
C GLY A 57 12.35 12.03 22.00
N GLU A 58 11.78 13.18 21.67
CA GLU A 58 10.32 13.35 21.67
C GLU A 58 9.63 12.48 20.61
N GLU A 59 10.22 12.39 19.42
CA GLU A 59 9.72 11.61 18.29
C GLU A 59 10.47 10.29 18.05
N THR A 60 11.47 9.99 18.87
CA THR A 60 12.31 8.79 18.72
C THR A 60 12.26 7.91 19.98
N PRO A 61 11.90 6.62 19.84
CA PRO A 61 11.94 5.65 20.94
C PRO A 61 13.26 5.67 21.69
N MET A 62 13.22 5.48 23.02
CA MET A 62 14.44 5.33 23.80
C MET A 62 15.14 4.01 23.45
N ASN A 63 16.47 4.05 23.31
CA ASN A 63 17.28 2.85 23.09
C ASN A 63 18.67 2.96 23.73
N LEU A 64 19.26 1.81 24.08
CA LEU A 64 20.62 1.72 24.64
C LEU A 64 21.62 1.14 23.63
N TYR A 65 22.85 1.63 23.69
CA TYR A 65 23.96 1.25 22.83
C TYR A 65 25.24 1.06 23.65
N PRO A 66 26.02 -0.01 23.41
CA PRO A 66 27.21 -0.28 24.20
C PRO A 66 28.34 0.72 23.88
N GLN A 67 29.01 1.24 24.91
CA GLN A 67 30.21 2.09 24.74
C GLN A 67 31.45 1.28 24.35
N SER A 68 31.46 -0.02 24.60
CA SER A 68 32.68 -0.85 24.60
C SER A 68 33.13 -1.38 23.24
N ALA A 69 32.36 -1.22 22.16
CA ALA A 69 32.66 -1.91 20.91
C ALA A 69 32.48 -1.10 19.61
N TYR A 70 31.56 -0.12 19.55
CA TYR A 70 31.18 0.48 18.24
C TYR A 70 30.90 1.98 18.25
N TYR A 71 30.77 2.63 19.41
CA TYR A 71 30.43 4.06 19.52
C TYR A 71 31.30 4.74 20.57
N PHE A 72 32.21 5.61 20.12
CA PHE A 72 33.20 6.27 20.96
C PHE A 72 32.73 7.65 21.48
N SER A 73 31.63 8.17 20.92
CA SER A 73 31.11 9.50 21.24
C SER A 73 29.59 9.59 21.19
N ALA A 74 29.05 10.63 21.85
CA ALA A 74 27.63 10.96 21.81
C ALA A 74 27.13 11.25 20.38
N ASP A 75 27.98 11.82 19.51
CA ASP A 75 27.64 12.16 18.12
C ASP A 75 27.48 10.91 17.23
N GLU A 76 28.37 9.92 17.39
CA GLU A 76 28.30 8.67 16.63
C GLU A 76 27.06 7.85 16.98
N VAL A 77 26.75 7.74 18.28
CA VAL A 77 25.55 7.01 18.73
C VAL A 77 24.28 7.77 18.36
N TYR A 78 24.28 9.10 18.45
CA TYR A 78 23.18 9.93 17.97
C TYR A 78 22.92 9.70 16.47
N SER A 79 23.96 9.82 15.64
CA SER A 79 23.87 9.62 14.19
C SER A 79 23.37 8.22 13.83
N PHE A 80 23.86 7.19 14.51
CA PHE A 80 23.39 5.81 14.31
C PHE A 80 21.93 5.64 14.73
N HIS A 81 21.55 6.17 15.90
CA HIS A 81 20.19 6.13 16.41
C HIS A 81 19.23 6.81 15.44
N MET A 82 19.53 8.03 15.00
CA MET A 82 18.71 8.76 14.03
C MET A 82 18.65 8.06 12.68
N GLY A 83 19.74 7.45 12.21
CA GLY A 83 19.74 6.64 10.99
C GLY A 83 18.87 5.39 11.09
N LEU A 84 18.91 4.69 12.23
CA LEU A 84 18.05 3.53 12.52
C LEU A 84 16.58 3.96 12.61
N MET A 85 16.28 5.03 13.35
CA MET A 85 14.94 5.57 13.51
C MET A 85 14.38 6.08 12.19
N GLY A 86 15.19 6.74 11.36
CA GLY A 86 14.80 7.13 10.01
C GLY A 86 14.42 5.94 9.13
N ARG A 87 15.17 4.82 9.22
CA ARG A 87 14.84 3.58 8.49
C ARG A 87 13.59 2.89 9.06
N MET A 88 13.42 2.88 10.37
CA MET A 88 12.23 2.32 11.02
C MET A 88 10.98 3.16 10.70
N LYS A 89 11.06 4.49 10.73
CA LYS A 89 10.01 5.42 10.31
C LYS A 89 9.67 5.22 8.83
N ASN A 90 10.67 5.03 7.97
CA ASN A 90 10.49 4.67 6.55
C ASN A 90 10.04 3.22 6.30
N SER A 91 10.08 2.34 7.31
CA SER A 91 9.61 0.95 7.19
C SER A 91 8.12 0.79 7.55
N SER A 92 7.54 1.79 8.19
CA SER A 92 6.11 1.86 8.49
C SER A 92 5.36 2.28 7.22
N PHE A 93 4.77 1.30 6.54
CA PHE A 93 3.98 1.45 5.31
C PHE A 93 4.77 2.08 4.15
N ASN A 94 5.10 1.27 3.14
CA ASN A 94 5.51 1.78 1.83
C ASN A 94 4.27 1.79 0.92
N PRO A 95 3.50 2.90 0.89
CA PRO A 95 2.31 2.95 0.07
C PRO A 95 2.59 2.79 -1.42
N GLU A 96 3.74 3.25 -1.93
CA GLU A 96 4.11 3.00 -3.32
C GLU A 96 4.36 1.52 -3.59
N GLY A 97 4.99 0.81 -2.65
CA GLY A 97 5.20 -0.63 -2.71
C GLY A 97 3.89 -1.42 -2.57
N PHE A 98 2.97 -0.96 -1.73
CA PHE A 98 1.63 -1.53 -1.57
C PHE A 98 0.78 -1.32 -2.84
N ILE A 99 0.77 -0.10 -3.38
CA ILE A 99 0.07 0.22 -4.64
C ILE A 99 0.73 -0.54 -5.81
N LYS A 100 2.06 -0.65 -5.88
CA LYS A 100 2.78 -1.38 -6.94
C LYS A 100 2.64 -2.90 -6.83
N GLY A 101 2.46 -3.42 -5.62
CA GLY A 101 2.20 -4.84 -5.38
C GLY A 101 0.76 -5.25 -5.73
N LEU A 102 -0.19 -4.30 -5.66
CA LEU A 102 -1.60 -4.53 -5.96
C LEU A 102 -1.97 -4.19 -7.41
N ALA A 103 -1.48 -3.05 -7.93
CA ALA A 103 -1.67 -2.68 -9.33
C ALA A 103 -0.70 -3.47 -10.20
N GLN A 104 -1.19 -4.28 -11.14
CA GLN A 104 -0.38 -5.12 -12.01
C GLN A 104 0.49 -4.33 -13.02
N GLY A 105 0.63 -3.01 -12.85
CA GLY A 105 1.23 -2.13 -13.85
C GLY A 105 0.40 -2.04 -15.14
N THR A 106 -0.80 -2.63 -15.16
CA THR A 106 -1.74 -2.57 -16.27
C THR A 106 -2.49 -1.25 -16.22
N GLU A 107 -2.28 -0.40 -17.22
CA GLU A 107 -2.72 0.99 -17.31
C GLU A 107 -4.23 1.21 -17.10
N ILE A 108 -4.69 1.29 -15.85
CA ILE A 108 -5.76 2.24 -15.55
C ILE A 108 -5.09 3.57 -15.24
N VAL A 109 -4.85 4.31 -16.33
CA VAL A 109 -4.51 5.71 -16.44
C VAL A 109 -3.37 6.18 -15.50
N PRO A 110 -2.22 6.64 -16.02
CA PRO A 110 -1.16 7.26 -15.20
C PRO A 110 -1.65 8.33 -14.20
N GLN A 111 -2.79 8.97 -14.49
CA GLN A 111 -3.48 9.93 -13.63
C GLN A 111 -4.04 9.30 -12.35
N LEU A 112 -4.66 8.11 -12.43
CA LEU A 112 -5.21 7.43 -11.25
C LEU A 112 -4.10 6.95 -10.32
N TYR A 113 -2.98 6.46 -10.89
CA TYR A 113 -1.79 6.12 -10.12
C TYR A 113 -1.18 7.32 -9.39
N ARG A 114 -1.10 8.49 -10.05
CA ARG A 114 -0.69 9.74 -9.39
C ARG A 114 -1.63 10.11 -8.25
N LYS A 115 -2.95 9.95 -8.44
CA LYS A 115 -3.94 10.25 -7.42
C LYS A 115 -3.85 9.31 -6.23
N LEU A 116 -3.60 8.02 -6.46
CA LEU A 116 -3.33 7.04 -5.40
C LEU A 116 -2.08 7.39 -4.59
N LYS A 117 -1.00 7.86 -5.23
CA LYS A 117 0.17 8.38 -4.52
C LYS A 117 -0.14 9.60 -3.65
N MET A 118 -0.95 10.52 -4.16
CA MET A 118 -1.37 11.69 -3.39
C MET A 118 -2.21 11.29 -2.17
N VAL A 119 -3.16 10.37 -2.33
CA VAL A 119 -3.97 9.82 -1.23
C VAL A 119 -3.10 9.15 -0.17
N SER A 120 -2.07 8.42 -0.59
CA SER A 120 -1.17 7.79 0.36
C SER A 120 -0.34 8.81 1.14
N LYS A 121 0.19 9.84 0.47
CA LYS A 121 0.92 10.92 1.14
C LYS A 121 0.03 11.65 2.15
N LEU A 122 -1.24 11.88 1.80
CA LEU A 122 -2.21 12.46 2.72
C LEU A 122 -2.45 11.56 3.94
N LEU A 123 -2.46 10.24 3.76
CA LEU A 123 -2.59 9.30 4.87
C LEU A 123 -1.39 9.35 5.83
N ASP A 124 -0.17 9.52 5.31
CA ASP A 124 1.05 9.62 6.12
C ASP A 124 1.11 10.92 6.95
N GLU A 125 0.49 12.01 6.46
CA GLU A 125 0.48 13.33 7.11
C GLU A 125 -0.78 13.59 7.98
N ALA A 126 -1.79 12.70 7.91
CA ALA A 126 -3.10 12.94 8.53
C ALA A 126 -3.12 12.69 10.04
N ASN A 127 -3.31 13.77 10.80
CA ASN A 127 -3.40 13.73 12.27
C ASN A 127 -4.71 14.32 12.86
N GLU A 128 -5.60 14.84 12.01
CA GLU A 128 -6.80 15.58 12.44
C GLU A 128 -8.03 15.13 11.63
N ILE A 129 -9.22 15.40 12.15
CA ILE A 129 -10.50 14.99 11.54
C ILE A 129 -10.64 15.55 10.12
N GLU A 130 -10.27 16.81 9.90
CA GLU A 130 -10.31 17.47 8.60
C GLU A 130 -9.41 16.76 7.58
N HIS A 131 -8.26 16.24 8.02
CA HIS A 131 -7.39 15.43 7.17
C HIS A 131 -8.07 14.12 6.77
N PHE A 132 -8.72 13.43 7.72
CA PHE A 132 -9.46 12.19 7.42
C PHE A 132 -10.64 12.42 6.46
N GLN A 133 -11.37 13.52 6.64
CA GLN A 133 -12.44 13.91 5.71
C GLN A 133 -11.89 14.20 4.30
N SER A 134 -10.76 14.91 4.21
CA SER A 134 -10.06 15.18 2.95
C SER A 134 -9.63 13.90 2.24
N ILE A 135 -9.13 12.90 2.98
CA ILE A 135 -8.85 11.56 2.43
C ILE A 135 -10.11 10.94 1.82
N GLY A 136 -11.25 11.03 2.49
CA GLY A 136 -12.54 10.59 1.94
C GLY A 136 -12.90 11.28 0.61
N VAL A 137 -12.65 12.59 0.52
CA VAL A 137 -12.89 13.38 -0.71
C VAL A 137 -12.00 12.87 -1.84
N GLN A 138 -10.69 12.72 -1.58
CA GLN A 138 -9.74 12.24 -2.58
C GLN A 138 -10.04 10.81 -3.05
N CYS A 139 -10.44 9.93 -2.13
CA CYS A 139 -10.90 8.58 -2.44
C CYS A 139 -12.12 8.62 -3.38
N ARG A 140 -13.13 9.43 -3.06
CA ARG A 140 -14.34 9.57 -3.87
C ARG A 140 -14.01 10.10 -5.27
N GLU A 141 -13.16 11.11 -5.38
CA GLU A 141 -12.76 11.63 -6.68
C GLU A 141 -11.95 10.61 -7.50
N ALA A 142 -11.09 9.81 -6.86
CA ALA A 142 -10.38 8.73 -7.54
C ALA A 142 -11.34 7.68 -8.11
N LEU A 143 -12.41 7.34 -7.37
CA LEU A 143 -13.46 6.45 -7.88
C LEU A 143 -14.21 7.08 -9.07
N ILE A 144 -14.51 8.37 -9.03
CA ILE A 144 -15.14 9.06 -10.18
C ILE A 144 -14.22 9.01 -11.41
N GLU A 145 -12.93 9.28 -11.24
CA GLU A 145 -11.94 9.20 -12.32
C GLU A 145 -11.85 7.78 -12.89
N LEU A 146 -11.80 6.76 -12.04
CA LEU A 146 -11.88 5.36 -12.45
C LEU A 146 -13.13 5.11 -13.30
N ALA A 147 -14.31 5.49 -12.80
CA ALA A 147 -15.56 5.31 -13.53
C ALA A 147 -15.57 6.02 -14.89
N ASN A 148 -14.98 7.22 -14.98
CA ASN A 148 -14.86 7.94 -16.25
C ASN A 148 -13.87 7.29 -17.20
N ALA A 149 -12.80 6.69 -16.67
CA ALA A 149 -11.79 6.02 -17.47
C ALA A 149 -12.27 4.68 -18.05
N ILE A 150 -13.18 3.99 -17.36
CA ILE A 150 -13.70 2.69 -17.81
C ILE A 150 -15.02 2.80 -18.59
N TYR A 151 -15.71 3.93 -18.50
CA TYR A 151 -17.04 4.09 -19.09
C TYR A 151 -16.97 4.63 -20.52
N GLU A 152 -17.64 3.94 -21.45
CA GLU A 152 -17.89 4.43 -22.80
C GLU A 152 -19.39 4.61 -23.03
N PRO A 153 -19.83 5.65 -23.77
CA PRO A 153 -21.26 5.92 -23.98
C PRO A 153 -22.06 4.74 -24.52
N GLU A 154 -21.43 3.90 -25.35
CA GLU A 154 -21.99 2.70 -25.97
C GLU A 154 -22.39 1.60 -24.97
N MET A 155 -21.82 1.64 -23.76
CA MET A 155 -22.19 0.72 -22.68
C MET A 155 -23.61 0.97 -22.17
N CYS A 156 -24.14 2.19 -22.33
CA CYS A 156 -25.52 2.53 -22.04
C CYS A 156 -26.37 2.30 -23.29
N LYS A 157 -26.90 1.07 -23.42
CA LYS A 157 -27.70 0.64 -24.60
C LYS A 157 -29.04 1.38 -24.71
N GLU A 158 -29.72 1.57 -23.58
CA GLU A 158 -31.02 2.24 -23.50
C GLU A 158 -31.07 3.10 -22.23
N GLY A 159 -31.54 4.35 -22.35
CA GLY A 159 -31.75 5.27 -21.23
C GLY A 159 -30.91 6.55 -21.27
N GLU A 160 -31.03 7.34 -20.20
CA GLU A 160 -30.25 8.56 -20.01
C GLU A 160 -28.80 8.22 -19.62
N GLN A 161 -27.84 8.91 -20.24
CA GLN A 161 -26.42 8.75 -19.95
C GLN A 161 -26.12 9.10 -18.48
N PRO A 162 -25.29 8.31 -17.77
CA PRO A 162 -24.96 8.59 -16.39
C PRO A 162 -24.17 9.91 -16.28
N LYS A 163 -24.43 10.65 -15.21
CA LYS A 163 -23.72 11.91 -14.93
C LYS A 163 -22.22 11.68 -14.78
N GLY A 164 -21.43 12.73 -14.99
CA GLY A 164 -19.97 12.73 -14.82
C GLY A 164 -19.50 12.06 -13.52
N SER A 165 -20.17 12.38 -12.41
CA SER A 165 -19.84 11.88 -11.07
C SER A 165 -20.56 10.60 -10.65
N ASP A 166 -21.36 9.97 -11.52
CA ASP A 166 -22.15 8.79 -11.17
C ASP A 166 -21.31 7.51 -11.26
N PHE A 167 -20.43 7.35 -10.27
CA PHE A 167 -19.53 6.20 -10.16
C PHE A 167 -20.29 4.87 -10.16
N LYS A 168 -21.33 4.76 -9.32
CA LYS A 168 -22.10 3.52 -9.14
C LYS A 168 -22.70 3.06 -10.46
N LYS A 169 -23.35 3.97 -11.20
CA LYS A 169 -24.00 3.62 -12.45
C LYS A 169 -23.00 3.27 -13.55
N LYS A 170 -21.93 4.04 -13.70
CA LYS A 170 -20.88 3.78 -14.68
C LYS A 170 -20.18 2.44 -14.44
N GLY A 171 -19.84 2.16 -13.18
CA GLY A 171 -19.25 0.88 -12.77
C GLY A 171 -20.19 -0.30 -13.05
N GLU A 172 -21.50 -0.15 -12.81
CA GLU A 172 -22.50 -1.18 -13.14
C GLU A 172 -22.62 -1.43 -14.64
N LEU A 173 -22.64 -0.37 -15.46
CA LEU A 173 -22.72 -0.49 -16.92
C LEU A 173 -21.48 -1.19 -17.48
N PHE A 174 -20.29 -0.82 -17.01
CA PHE A 174 -19.03 -1.45 -17.42
C PHE A 174 -19.03 -2.96 -17.16
N ILE A 175 -19.32 -3.38 -15.91
CA ILE A 175 -19.32 -4.82 -15.59
C ILE A 175 -20.43 -5.57 -16.33
N SER A 176 -21.59 -4.94 -16.55
CA SER A 176 -22.71 -5.58 -17.24
C SER A 176 -22.43 -5.77 -18.72
N HIS A 177 -21.73 -4.81 -19.33
CA HIS A 177 -21.36 -4.86 -20.74
C HIS A 177 -20.34 -5.98 -21.01
N TYR A 178 -19.22 -5.98 -20.31
CA TYR A 178 -18.11 -6.88 -20.62
C TYR A 178 -18.17 -8.24 -19.96
N LEU A 179 -18.65 -8.31 -18.71
CA LEU A 179 -18.74 -9.57 -17.99
C LEU A 179 -20.10 -10.22 -18.25
N SER A 180 -20.59 -10.28 -19.48
CA SER A 180 -21.90 -10.87 -19.80
C SER A 180 -21.94 -12.40 -19.59
N GLY A 181 -23.12 -13.00 -19.63
CA GLY A 181 -23.34 -14.45 -19.48
C GLY A 181 -23.46 -14.95 -18.03
N SER A 182 -23.88 -16.20 -17.87
CA SER A 182 -24.07 -16.87 -16.57
C SER A 182 -22.76 -17.10 -15.82
N ASP A 183 -21.69 -17.44 -16.53
CA ASP A 183 -20.39 -17.81 -15.94
C ASP A 183 -19.75 -16.66 -15.16
N ASN A 184 -20.13 -15.42 -15.48
CA ASN A 184 -19.65 -14.21 -14.83
C ASN A 184 -20.62 -13.67 -13.77
N ALA A 185 -21.77 -14.30 -13.52
CA ALA A 185 -22.84 -13.74 -12.69
C ALA A 185 -22.41 -13.45 -11.25
N ASP A 186 -21.74 -14.41 -10.61
CA ASP A 186 -21.22 -14.24 -9.26
C ASP A 186 -20.13 -13.16 -9.23
N TYR A 187 -19.22 -13.18 -10.20
CA TYR A 187 -18.12 -12.22 -10.26
C TYR A 187 -18.66 -10.78 -10.42
N ARG A 188 -19.62 -10.56 -11.32
CA ARG A 188 -20.32 -9.27 -11.45
C ARG A 188 -20.97 -8.83 -10.13
N THR A 189 -21.61 -9.77 -9.42
CA THR A 189 -22.31 -9.49 -8.16
C THR A 189 -21.35 -9.01 -7.07
N TYR A 190 -20.20 -9.68 -6.92
CA TYR A 190 -19.20 -9.28 -5.92
C TYR A 190 -18.57 -7.93 -6.26
N ILE A 191 -18.21 -7.69 -7.53
CA ILE A 191 -17.66 -6.39 -7.95
C ILE A 191 -18.67 -5.28 -7.67
N LYS A 192 -19.94 -5.46 -8.04
CA LYS A 192 -21.01 -4.48 -7.79
C LYS A 192 -21.13 -4.14 -6.30
N LYS A 193 -21.21 -5.16 -5.44
CA LYS A 193 -21.30 -4.97 -3.98
C LYS A 193 -20.09 -4.22 -3.43
N MET A 194 -18.89 -4.55 -3.92
CA MET A 194 -17.66 -3.89 -3.50
C MET A 194 -17.62 -2.43 -3.95
N SER A 195 -18.06 -2.13 -5.18
CA SER A 195 -18.21 -0.77 -5.69
C SER A 195 -19.16 0.05 -4.84
N GLU A 196 -20.34 -0.49 -4.53
CA GLU A 196 -21.34 0.20 -3.71
C GLU A 196 -20.83 0.47 -2.29
N ALA A 197 -20.28 -0.54 -1.62
CA ALA A 197 -19.77 -0.43 -0.27
C ALA A 197 -18.61 0.57 -0.15
N THR A 198 -17.65 0.51 -1.09
CA THR A 198 -16.48 1.40 -1.09
C THR A 198 -16.88 2.85 -1.34
N TRP A 199 -17.77 3.08 -2.31
CA TRP A 199 -18.33 4.41 -2.57
C TRP A 199 -19.04 4.98 -1.35
N ASP A 200 -19.92 4.18 -0.73
CA ASP A 200 -20.69 4.63 0.43
C ASP A 200 -19.79 4.89 1.65
N TYR A 201 -18.73 4.09 1.83
CA TYR A 201 -17.75 4.31 2.88
C TYR A 201 -16.94 5.59 2.66
N ALA A 202 -16.47 5.85 1.43
CA ALA A 202 -15.77 7.08 1.10
C ALA A 202 -16.63 8.32 1.34
N ASN A 203 -17.91 8.31 0.94
CA ASN A 203 -18.84 9.41 1.21
C ASN A 203 -19.15 9.59 2.70
N LYS A 204 -19.20 8.50 3.49
CA LYS A 204 -19.39 8.62 4.94
C LYS A 204 -18.18 9.29 5.59
N LEU A 205 -16.98 8.94 5.15
CA LEU A 205 -15.75 9.50 5.70
C LEU A 205 -15.66 11.02 5.49
N THR A 206 -16.14 11.56 4.36
CA THR A 206 -16.14 13.02 4.10
C THR A 206 -16.95 13.85 5.09
N HIS A 207 -17.83 13.22 5.86
CA HIS A 207 -18.71 13.88 6.83
C HIS A 207 -18.50 13.39 8.26
N SER A 208 -17.53 12.50 8.48
CA SER A 208 -17.30 11.92 9.79
C SER A 208 -16.61 12.92 10.71
N SER A 209 -17.21 13.18 11.87
CA SER A 209 -16.60 13.97 12.95
C SER A 209 -15.90 13.11 14.01
N THR A 210 -15.93 11.79 13.85
CA THR A 210 -15.38 10.83 14.84
C THR A 210 -14.46 9.80 14.19
N ALA A 211 -14.10 9.98 12.92
CA ALA A 211 -13.17 9.09 12.23
C ALA A 211 -11.79 9.17 12.88
N THR A 212 -11.13 8.03 12.97
CA THR A 212 -9.73 7.92 13.33
C THR A 212 -8.89 7.63 12.08
N MET A 213 -7.56 7.59 12.26
CA MET A 213 -6.64 7.16 11.22
C MET A 213 -6.98 5.75 10.69
N TYR A 214 -7.55 4.88 11.51
CA TYR A 214 -7.91 3.51 11.09
C TYR A 214 -9.07 3.49 10.08
N GLU A 215 -10.11 4.31 10.28
CA GLU A 215 -11.19 4.44 9.29
C GLU A 215 -10.70 5.09 8.00
N ALA A 216 -9.83 6.10 8.10
CA ALA A 216 -9.21 6.74 6.93
C ALA A 216 -8.36 5.74 6.14
N SER A 217 -7.48 5.00 6.81
CA SER A 217 -6.63 3.96 6.20
C SER A 217 -7.46 2.83 5.56
N THR A 218 -8.55 2.42 6.21
CA THR A 218 -9.50 1.45 5.66
C THR A 218 -10.12 1.97 4.36
N CYS A 219 -10.51 3.25 4.31
CA CYS A 219 -11.10 3.85 3.11
C CYS A 219 -10.12 3.83 1.93
N VAL A 220 -8.87 4.22 2.18
CA VAL A 220 -7.80 4.18 1.17
C VAL A 220 -7.58 2.75 0.66
N THR A 221 -7.49 1.78 1.57
CA THR A 221 -7.29 0.37 1.23
C THR A 221 -8.42 -0.19 0.37
N LEU A 222 -9.67 0.11 0.73
CA LEU A 222 -10.83 -0.30 -0.06
C LEU A 222 -10.82 0.33 -1.46
N CYS A 223 -10.45 1.61 -1.57
CA CYS A 223 -10.37 2.29 -2.86
C CYS A 223 -9.28 1.70 -3.76
N ILE A 224 -8.08 1.47 -3.24
CA ILE A 224 -6.97 0.83 -3.98
C ILE A 224 -7.38 -0.58 -4.44
N SER A 225 -7.98 -1.36 -3.54
CA SER A 225 -8.44 -2.72 -3.85
C SER A 225 -9.50 -2.72 -4.95
N LEU A 226 -10.41 -1.75 -4.92
CA LEU A 226 -11.45 -1.61 -5.93
C LEU A 226 -10.90 -1.20 -7.29
N ILE A 227 -9.98 -0.24 -7.34
CA ILE A 227 -9.27 0.12 -8.57
C ILE A 227 -8.58 -1.11 -9.16
N THR A 228 -7.86 -1.86 -8.32
CA THR A 228 -7.19 -3.12 -8.72
C THR A 228 -8.17 -4.16 -9.25
N VAL A 229 -9.38 -4.27 -8.67
CA VAL A 229 -10.41 -5.17 -9.18
C VAL A 229 -10.86 -4.77 -10.58
N TYR A 230 -11.08 -3.48 -10.85
CA TYR A 230 -11.42 -3.01 -12.19
C TYR A 230 -10.25 -3.19 -13.19
N GLU A 231 -8.99 -3.05 -12.74
CA GLU A 231 -7.81 -3.40 -13.55
C GLU A 231 -7.84 -4.87 -13.96
N ASN A 232 -8.07 -5.78 -13.01
CA ASN A 232 -8.15 -7.22 -13.28
C ASN A 232 -9.32 -7.57 -14.22
N VAL A 233 -10.46 -6.89 -14.09
CA VAL A 233 -11.58 -7.06 -15.02
C VAL A 233 -11.16 -6.64 -16.41
N ARG A 234 -10.49 -5.49 -16.55
CA ARG A 234 -10.00 -5.00 -17.83
C ARG A 234 -8.97 -5.95 -18.44
N ALA A 235 -8.00 -6.42 -17.64
CA ALA A 235 -7.03 -7.42 -18.07
C ALA A 235 -7.71 -8.69 -18.55
N LYS A 236 -8.70 -9.21 -17.80
CA LYS A 236 -9.49 -10.39 -18.19
C LYS A 236 -10.23 -10.19 -19.54
N ILE A 237 -10.73 -8.98 -19.81
CA ILE A 237 -11.47 -8.67 -21.04
C ILE A 237 -10.55 -8.63 -22.26
N PHE A 238 -9.38 -8.00 -22.11
CA PHE A 238 -8.43 -7.81 -23.20
C PHE A 238 -7.36 -8.91 -23.30
N ASP A 239 -7.38 -9.89 -22.39
CA ASP A 239 -6.56 -11.09 -22.47
C ASP A 239 -7.30 -12.18 -23.27
N PRO A 240 -6.92 -12.40 -24.55
CA PRO A 240 -7.55 -13.42 -25.40
C PRO A 240 -7.29 -14.85 -24.89
N PHE A 241 -6.31 -15.03 -24.00
CA PHE A 241 -5.92 -16.33 -23.44
C PHE A 241 -6.43 -16.54 -22.01
N SER A 242 -7.22 -15.61 -21.45
CA SER A 242 -7.69 -15.66 -20.05
C SER A 242 -8.51 -16.92 -19.70
N LYS A 243 -9.11 -17.57 -20.70
CA LYS A 243 -9.86 -18.82 -20.57
C LYS A 243 -9.08 -20.05 -21.06
N LEU A 244 -7.85 -19.86 -21.53
CA LEU A 244 -7.06 -20.94 -22.11
C LEU A 244 -6.67 -21.95 -21.03
N SER A 245 -6.75 -23.23 -21.40
CA SER A 245 -6.26 -24.33 -20.59
C SER A 245 -5.73 -25.43 -21.51
N CYS A 246 -4.78 -26.20 -21.00
CA CYS A 246 -4.24 -27.35 -21.70
C CYS A 246 -5.38 -28.29 -22.09
N ASN A 247 -5.46 -28.64 -23.38
CA ASN A 247 -6.51 -29.52 -23.89
C ASN A 247 -6.47 -30.92 -23.24
N THR A 248 -5.29 -31.37 -22.84
CA THR A 248 -5.01 -32.68 -22.23
C THR A 248 -5.24 -32.72 -20.72
N CYS A 249 -4.53 -31.90 -19.93
CA CYS A 249 -4.59 -31.96 -18.46
C CYS A 249 -5.43 -30.86 -17.79
N LYS A 250 -6.00 -29.92 -18.57
CA LYS A 250 -6.73 -28.73 -18.09
C LYS A 250 -5.93 -27.75 -17.24
N SER A 251 -4.60 -27.92 -17.14
CA SER A 251 -3.72 -26.94 -16.48
C SER A 251 -3.77 -25.59 -17.20
N LYS A 252 -3.64 -24.51 -16.41
CA LYS A 252 -3.48 -23.13 -16.90
C LYS A 252 -2.00 -22.73 -17.01
N SER A 253 -1.08 -23.59 -16.58
CA SER A 253 0.36 -23.37 -16.66
C SER A 253 0.83 -23.61 -18.09
N LEU A 254 0.71 -22.56 -18.91
CA LEU A 254 1.03 -22.56 -20.34
C LEU A 254 2.11 -21.51 -20.60
N THR A 255 3.13 -21.86 -21.36
CA THR A 255 4.21 -20.96 -21.79
C THR A 255 4.18 -20.81 -23.29
N VAL A 256 4.35 -19.57 -23.78
CA VAL A 256 4.50 -19.31 -25.20
C VAL A 256 5.86 -19.83 -25.66
N VAL A 257 5.86 -20.73 -26.64
CA VAL A 257 7.08 -21.35 -27.20
C VAL A 257 7.31 -21.04 -28.67
N GLY A 258 6.33 -20.39 -29.32
CA GLY A 258 6.49 -19.90 -30.67
C GLY A 258 5.31 -19.04 -31.10
N ASP A 259 5.55 -18.22 -32.11
CA ASP A 259 4.58 -17.37 -32.73
C ASP A 259 4.80 -17.30 -34.25
N LYS A 260 3.74 -16.99 -34.99
CA LYS A 260 3.84 -16.63 -36.41
C LYS A 260 3.16 -15.29 -36.64
N VAL A 261 3.74 -14.53 -37.56
CA VAL A 261 3.21 -13.27 -38.07
C VAL A 261 2.96 -13.36 -39.57
N ASN A 262 2.01 -12.59 -40.07
CA ASN A 262 1.79 -12.42 -41.50
C ASN A 262 2.74 -11.38 -42.12
N ASP A 263 2.60 -11.14 -43.43
CA ASP A 263 3.42 -10.18 -44.20
C ASP A 263 3.27 -8.71 -43.72
N GLU A 264 2.22 -8.40 -42.97
CA GLU A 264 1.98 -7.09 -42.34
C GLU A 264 2.47 -7.04 -40.88
N ASN A 265 3.21 -8.07 -40.44
CA ASN A 265 3.74 -8.21 -39.09
C ASN A 265 2.65 -8.31 -37.99
N ILE A 266 1.47 -8.82 -38.36
CA ILE A 266 0.35 -9.09 -37.44
C ILE A 266 0.45 -10.54 -36.98
N LEU A 267 0.32 -10.76 -35.67
CA LEU A 267 0.35 -12.08 -35.03
C LEU A 267 -0.83 -12.94 -35.49
N THR A 268 -0.55 -14.07 -36.14
CA THR A 268 -1.56 -14.98 -36.69
C THR A 268 -1.63 -16.31 -35.95
N GLU A 269 -0.51 -16.77 -35.37
CA GLU A 269 -0.48 -18.01 -34.59
C GLU A 269 0.33 -17.83 -33.32
N ILE A 270 -0.13 -18.44 -32.24
CA ILE A 270 0.68 -18.64 -31.02
C ILE A 270 0.68 -20.11 -30.64
N THR A 271 1.86 -20.65 -30.39
CA THR A 271 2.07 -21.99 -29.87
C THR A 271 2.41 -21.94 -28.39
N PHE A 272 1.66 -22.70 -27.60
CA PHE A 272 1.82 -22.87 -26.18
C PHE A 272 2.30 -24.28 -25.85
N GLU A 273 3.18 -24.39 -24.85
CA GLU A 273 3.56 -25.65 -24.22
C GLU A 273 3.00 -25.69 -22.79
N CYS A 274 2.41 -26.83 -22.42
CA CYS A 274 1.94 -27.04 -21.06
C CYS A 274 3.08 -27.49 -20.14
N GLN A 275 3.32 -26.74 -19.07
CA GLN A 275 4.39 -27.04 -18.11
C GLN A 275 4.13 -28.28 -17.25
N GLU A 276 2.90 -28.81 -17.25
CA GLU A 276 2.52 -29.99 -16.44
C GLU A 276 2.58 -31.31 -17.21
N CYS A 277 2.32 -31.28 -18.53
CA CYS A 277 2.25 -32.50 -19.35
C CYS A 277 2.95 -32.39 -20.69
N GLU A 278 3.71 -31.31 -20.92
CA GLU A 278 4.53 -31.05 -22.12
C GLU A 278 3.72 -31.04 -23.44
N ASN A 279 2.39 -30.99 -23.33
CA ASN A 279 1.53 -30.96 -24.50
C ASN A 279 1.63 -29.61 -25.21
N ILE A 280 1.87 -29.66 -26.52
CA ILE A 280 1.94 -28.49 -27.39
C ILE A 280 0.56 -28.22 -28.00
N MET A 281 0.14 -26.96 -27.97
CA MET A 281 -1.12 -26.51 -28.56
C MET A 281 -0.91 -25.20 -29.32
N THR A 282 -1.48 -25.10 -30.51
CA THR A 282 -1.42 -23.89 -31.34
C THR A 282 -2.79 -23.27 -31.46
N ILE A 283 -2.86 -21.96 -31.28
CA ILE A 283 -4.07 -21.15 -31.45
C ILE A 283 -3.86 -20.23 -32.63
N GLN A 284 -4.83 -20.26 -33.55
CA GLN A 284 -4.94 -19.30 -34.64
C GLN A 284 -5.64 -18.06 -34.11
N LEU A 285 -5.04 -16.89 -34.32
CA LEU A 285 -5.65 -15.59 -34.03
C LEU A 285 -6.31 -15.10 -35.32
N GLU A 286 -7.62 -14.87 -35.27
CA GLU A 286 -8.38 -14.23 -36.35
C GLU A 286 -8.20 -12.71 -36.36
#